data_AF-A0A6A6SG32-F1
#
_entry.id   AF-A0A6A6SG32-F1
#
_cell.length_a   1.000
_cell.length_b   1.000
_cell.length_c   1.000
_cell.angle_alpha   90.00
_cell.angle_beta   90.00
_cell.angle_gamma   90.00
#
_symmetry.space_group_name_H-M   'P 1'
#
loop_
_entity.id
_entity.type
_entity.pdbx_description
1 polymer ?
#
loop_
_entity_poly.entity_id
_entity_poly.type
_entity_poly.pdbx_seq_one_letter_code
_entity_poly.pdbx_strand_id
1 'polypeptide(L)'
;MSESSHKRNASSGPVATNVPATKARKVTDYFKPTNIKNSESENPATEVARQKPTTTSDDEDDGENDKPTIALGEKATTNTEAKNKKPATSPTNKEGMPLPRVSKLKSSLLSSPTLTLSYHKGDIFSAPPQSLLIHACNTQGSWGAGIAAAFRTRYPAAYKVYRDYCLKTHNPVTKPVSTGTCLLIPPCETTNGKPKHWIGCLFTSAKYGKMKDKPDVILQNTAPAMKECLAQAKVAVKDGNGVGEVRMCRINSARFAVKWERTVEELEGIVVEDGWKDNVEVWSID
;
A
#
# COMPACT_ATOMS: atom_id res chain seq x y z
N MET A 1 77.54 -14.10 -26.99
CA MET A 1 76.57 -15.19 -26.69
C MET A 1 75.50 -14.56 -25.80
N SER A 2 74.60 -13.76 -26.38
CA SER A 2 73.27 -14.14 -26.89
C SER A 2 72.32 -14.57 -25.78
N GLU A 3 71.54 -13.62 -25.25
CA GLU A 3 70.25 -13.94 -24.66
C GLU A 3 69.18 -12.98 -25.16
N SER A 4 68.05 -13.59 -25.48
CA SER A 4 67.01 -13.16 -26.40
C SER A 4 65.85 -12.56 -25.63
N SER A 5 65.55 -11.28 -25.87
CA SER A 5 64.39 -10.58 -25.31
C SER A 5 63.09 -11.12 -25.89
N HIS A 6 62.34 -11.88 -25.08
CA HIS A 6 60.98 -12.29 -25.38
C HIS A 6 59.97 -11.20 -24.98
N LYS A 7 59.20 -10.73 -25.98
CA LYS A 7 57.92 -10.03 -25.82
C LYS A 7 56.83 -10.99 -25.32
N ARG A 8 55.81 -10.39 -24.66
CA ARG A 8 54.40 -10.80 -24.39
C ARG A 8 54.10 -10.55 -22.90
N ASN A 9 52.97 -10.02 -22.45
CA ASN A 9 51.68 -9.72 -23.07
C ASN A 9 50.97 -8.67 -22.19
N ALA A 10 50.23 -7.74 -22.79
CA ALA A 10 49.39 -6.79 -22.07
C ALA A 10 48.18 -7.51 -21.46
N SER A 11 48.03 -7.42 -20.13
CA SER A 11 46.84 -7.88 -19.42
C SER A 11 45.88 -6.70 -19.24
N SER A 12 44.82 -6.68 -20.04
CA SER A 12 43.67 -5.79 -19.92
C SER A 12 42.92 -6.08 -18.62
N GLY A 13 42.99 -5.16 -17.66
CA GLY A 13 42.15 -5.16 -16.46
C GLY A 13 40.68 -4.86 -16.77
N PRO A 14 39.74 -5.28 -15.91
CA PRO A 14 38.32 -5.11 -16.16
C PRO A 14 37.92 -3.64 -16.04
N VAL A 15 37.28 -3.12 -17.08
CA VAL A 15 36.65 -1.80 -17.10
C VAL A 15 35.47 -1.84 -16.12
N ALA A 16 35.62 -1.15 -14.99
CA ALA A 16 34.53 -0.92 -14.06
C ALA A 16 33.46 -0.07 -14.76
N THR A 17 32.36 -0.70 -15.15
CA THR A 17 31.16 0.01 -15.61
C THR A 17 30.51 0.68 -14.40
N ASN A 18 30.82 1.96 -14.21
CA ASN A 18 30.09 2.84 -13.32
C ASN A 18 28.65 2.96 -13.83
N VAL A 19 27.75 2.13 -13.30
CA VAL A 19 26.31 2.37 -13.38
C VAL A 19 25.99 3.42 -12.32
N PRO A 20 25.62 4.67 -12.70
CA PRO A 20 25.28 5.66 -11.71
C PRO A 20 24.03 5.21 -10.96
N ALA A 21 24.13 5.11 -9.63
CA ALA A 21 22.98 4.91 -8.76
C ALA A 21 21.95 6.00 -9.06
N THR A 22 20.78 5.59 -9.55
CA THR A 22 19.67 6.53 -9.80
C THR A 22 19.21 7.08 -8.46
N LYS A 23 19.57 8.34 -8.18
CA LYS A 23 19.09 9.10 -7.03
C LYS A 23 17.56 9.10 -7.05
N ALA A 24 16.93 8.58 -5.99
CA ALA A 24 15.49 8.66 -5.80
C ALA A 24 15.07 10.15 -5.83
N ARG A 25 14.15 10.49 -6.74
CA ARG A 25 13.63 11.87 -6.87
C ARG A 25 12.83 12.23 -5.63
N LYS A 26 12.95 13.47 -5.14
CA LYS A 26 12.17 13.94 -4.01
C LYS A 26 10.72 14.10 -4.44
N VAL A 27 9.76 13.82 -3.57
CA VAL A 27 8.30 14.02 -3.81
C VAL A 27 8.01 15.44 -4.33
N THR A 28 8.79 16.44 -3.93
CA THR A 28 8.69 17.84 -4.39
C THR A 28 9.05 18.04 -5.87
N ASP A 29 9.85 17.15 -6.48
CA ASP A 29 10.30 17.28 -7.86
C ASP A 29 9.17 17.08 -8.88
N TYR A 30 8.06 16.47 -8.47
CA TYR A 30 6.88 16.27 -9.31
C TYR A 30 6.02 17.55 -9.48
N PHE A 31 6.36 18.64 -8.79
CA PHE A 31 5.48 19.82 -8.66
C PHE A 31 6.11 21.14 -9.09
N LYS A 32 7.17 21.13 -9.91
CA LYS A 32 7.59 22.39 -10.55
C LYS A 32 6.51 22.84 -11.54
N PRO A 33 5.93 24.04 -11.39
CA PRO A 33 4.89 24.53 -12.30
C PRO A 33 5.48 24.66 -13.71
N THR A 34 4.92 23.91 -14.67
CA THR A 34 5.12 24.20 -16.08
C THR A 34 4.40 25.51 -16.39
N ASN A 35 5.16 26.54 -16.76
CA ASN A 35 4.63 27.79 -17.32
C ASN A 35 3.79 27.44 -18.57
N ILE A 36 2.48 27.31 -18.40
CA ILE A 36 1.54 27.30 -19.51
C ILE A 36 1.38 28.77 -19.90
N LYS A 37 2.08 29.19 -20.96
CA LYS A 37 1.76 30.44 -21.63
C LYS A 37 0.37 30.28 -22.23
N ASN A 38 -0.56 31.15 -21.80
CA ASN A 38 -1.82 31.37 -22.50
C ASN A 38 -1.54 31.76 -23.95
N SER A 39 -2.14 31.05 -24.90
CA SER A 39 -2.40 31.58 -26.23
C SER A 39 -3.90 31.48 -26.46
N GLU A 40 -4.52 32.66 -26.55
CA GLU A 40 -5.91 32.86 -26.94
C GLU A 40 -6.15 32.46 -28.41
N SER A 41 -7.41 32.09 -28.66
CA SER A 41 -8.18 32.17 -29.90
C SER A 41 -7.61 31.59 -31.19
N GLU A 42 -8.33 30.61 -31.74
CA GLU A 42 -9.00 30.75 -33.04
C GLU A 42 -10.00 29.60 -33.26
N ASN A 43 -11.27 29.96 -33.47
CA ASN A 43 -12.24 29.13 -34.21
C ASN A 43 -12.15 29.56 -35.68
N PRO A 44 -12.33 28.65 -36.65
CA PRO A 44 -13.65 28.60 -37.27
C PRO A 44 -14.15 27.20 -37.61
N ALA A 45 -15.47 27.14 -37.81
CA ALA A 45 -16.28 26.00 -38.17
C ALA A 45 -15.88 25.36 -39.52
N THR A 46 -16.09 24.04 -39.64
CA THR A 46 -16.75 23.45 -40.82
C THR A 46 -17.32 22.07 -40.50
N GLU A 47 -18.52 21.89 -41.03
CA GLU A 47 -19.47 20.80 -40.93
C GLU A 47 -19.14 19.66 -41.91
N VAL A 48 -19.10 18.39 -41.47
CA VAL A 48 -19.45 17.22 -42.31
C VAL A 48 -20.02 16.07 -41.45
N ALA A 49 -21.33 15.86 -41.63
CA ALA A 49 -22.10 14.62 -41.68
C ALA A 49 -21.65 13.34 -40.93
N ARG A 50 -22.56 12.89 -40.05
CA ARG A 50 -23.31 11.61 -40.12
C ARG A 50 -22.51 10.30 -40.26
N GLN A 51 -22.55 9.47 -39.21
CA GLN A 51 -23.17 8.13 -39.25
C GLN A 51 -23.19 7.45 -37.86
N LYS A 52 -24.40 7.02 -37.49
CA LYS A 52 -24.75 6.07 -36.43
C LYS A 52 -24.89 4.67 -37.07
N PRO A 53 -24.59 3.58 -36.35
CA PRO A 53 -25.52 2.43 -36.35
C PRO A 53 -25.82 1.98 -34.90
N THR A 54 -27.07 2.00 -34.41
CA THR A 54 -28.07 0.90 -34.40
C THR A 54 -27.54 -0.36 -33.71
N THR A 55 -27.87 -0.64 -32.44
CA THR A 55 -29.11 -1.28 -31.92
C THR A 55 -29.59 -2.46 -32.77
N THR A 56 -29.39 -3.67 -32.24
CA THR A 56 -30.21 -4.86 -32.48
C THR A 56 -30.54 -5.46 -31.12
N SER A 57 -31.85 -5.56 -30.87
CA SER A 57 -32.51 -6.36 -29.84
C SER A 57 -32.65 -7.81 -30.34
N ASP A 58 -33.37 -8.62 -29.53
CA ASP A 58 -33.95 -9.94 -29.83
C ASP A 58 -33.00 -11.09 -29.38
N ASP A 59 -33.35 -12.08 -28.55
CA ASP A 59 -34.63 -12.58 -28.04
C ASP A 59 -34.44 -13.34 -26.69
N GLU A 60 -35.57 -13.55 -26.03
CA GLU A 60 -35.84 -14.44 -24.89
C GLU A 60 -35.60 -15.94 -25.26
N ASP A 61 -35.38 -16.82 -24.27
CA ASP A 61 -36.19 -18.03 -24.03
C ASP A 61 -35.49 -19.06 -23.09
N ASP A 62 -36.38 -19.81 -22.44
CA ASP A 62 -36.39 -20.76 -21.33
C ASP A 62 -35.31 -21.85 -21.19
N GLY A 63 -35.22 -22.44 -19.99
CA GLY A 63 -34.63 -23.79 -19.84
C GLY A 63 -34.24 -24.22 -18.44
N GLU A 64 -35.20 -24.81 -17.73
CA GLU A 64 -35.10 -25.53 -16.46
C GLU A 64 -34.35 -26.89 -16.56
N ASN A 65 -33.98 -27.45 -15.40
CA ASN A 65 -33.52 -28.84 -15.12
C ASN A 65 -32.06 -29.19 -15.50
N ASP A 66 -31.31 -30.04 -14.80
CA ASP A 66 -31.65 -31.00 -13.75
C ASP A 66 -30.41 -31.38 -12.92
N LYS A 67 -30.66 -31.87 -11.71
CA LYS A 67 -29.68 -32.53 -10.83
C LYS A 67 -29.39 -33.94 -11.37
N PRO A 68 -28.28 -34.58 -10.98
CA PRO A 68 -28.51 -35.83 -10.27
C PRO A 68 -27.65 -36.00 -9.02
N THR A 69 -28.29 -36.62 -8.04
CA THR A 69 -27.73 -37.11 -6.79
C THR A 69 -27.35 -38.58 -7.01
N ILE A 70 -26.17 -39.01 -6.61
CA ILE A 70 -25.92 -40.40 -6.20
C ILE A 70 -25.08 -40.36 -4.93
N ALA A 71 -25.60 -41.02 -3.90
CA ALA A 71 -24.99 -41.25 -2.60
C ALA A 71 -24.33 -42.64 -2.55
N LEU A 72 -23.68 -42.90 -1.41
CA LEU A 72 -23.33 -44.18 -0.77
C LEU A 72 -21.87 -44.65 -0.86
N GLY A 73 -21.31 -44.87 0.34
CA GLY A 73 -20.03 -45.50 0.60
C GLY A 73 -19.61 -45.39 2.06
N GLU A 74 -20.35 -46.02 2.97
CA GLU A 74 -19.96 -46.26 4.38
C GLU A 74 -18.87 -47.35 4.50
N LYS A 75 -17.98 -47.19 5.50
CA LYS A 75 -17.50 -48.18 6.51
C LYS A 75 -16.14 -47.75 7.07
N ALA A 76 -16.03 -47.38 8.34
CA ALA A 76 -15.89 -48.22 9.54
C ALA A 76 -14.42 -48.54 9.92
N THR A 77 -13.99 -47.91 11.01
CA THR A 77 -13.15 -48.40 12.14
C THR A 77 -12.12 -49.52 11.94
N THR A 78 -10.90 -49.34 12.45
CA THR A 78 -10.43 -49.96 13.72
C THR A 78 -9.03 -49.50 14.13
N ASN A 79 -8.83 -49.50 15.44
CA ASN A 79 -7.62 -49.17 16.22
C ASN A 79 -6.46 -50.16 16.04
N THR A 80 -5.24 -49.70 16.33
CA THR A 80 -4.23 -50.53 17.03
C THR A 80 -3.33 -49.67 17.93
N GLU A 81 -3.14 -50.16 19.16
CA GLU A 81 -2.32 -49.67 20.28
C GLU A 81 -0.81 -49.58 20.02
N ALA A 82 -0.12 -48.71 20.78
CA ALA A 82 0.96 -49.06 21.75
C ALA A 82 1.62 -47.77 22.30
N LYS A 83 1.39 -47.36 23.56
CA LYS A 83 2.16 -47.68 24.79
C LYS A 83 3.68 -47.35 24.76
N ASN A 84 4.09 -46.28 25.46
CA ASN A 84 5.20 -46.28 26.45
C ASN A 84 5.26 -44.95 27.24
N LYS A 85 4.78 -44.91 28.48
CA LYS A 85 5.52 -44.95 29.77
C LYS A 85 6.56 -43.83 30.02
N LYS A 86 6.17 -42.93 30.93
CA LYS A 86 7.04 -42.19 31.88
C LYS A 86 7.86 -43.16 32.76
N PRO A 87 8.95 -42.68 33.36
CA PRO A 87 8.94 -42.56 34.81
C PRO A 87 9.49 -41.22 35.33
N ALA A 88 8.96 -40.82 36.49
CA ALA A 88 9.48 -39.75 37.34
C ALA A 88 10.63 -40.27 38.21
N THR A 89 11.54 -39.37 38.62
CA THR A 89 11.97 -39.14 40.03
C THR A 89 13.12 -38.13 40.08
N SER A 90 12.95 -37.06 40.86
CA SER A 90 14.02 -36.28 41.51
C SER A 90 14.59 -37.06 42.70
N PRO A 91 15.76 -36.72 43.29
CA PRO A 91 15.74 -35.71 44.37
C PRO A 91 17.04 -34.91 44.65
N THR A 92 16.85 -33.85 45.46
CA THR A 92 17.71 -33.31 46.55
C THR A 92 18.69 -32.13 46.35
N ASN A 93 18.47 -31.16 47.26
CA ASN A 93 19.14 -29.90 47.60
C ASN A 93 20.66 -29.95 47.86
N LYS A 94 21.33 -28.81 47.64
CA LYS A 94 22.33 -28.23 48.58
C LYS A 94 22.27 -26.69 48.59
N GLU A 95 22.32 -26.14 49.79
CA GLU A 95 22.34 -24.72 50.16
C GLU A 95 23.72 -24.07 49.94
N GLY A 96 23.77 -22.73 49.83
CA GLY A 96 25.03 -21.97 49.87
C GLY A 96 24.94 -20.46 49.58
N MET A 97 24.47 -19.69 50.58
CA MET A 97 24.73 -18.26 50.94
C MET A 97 24.50 -17.08 49.95
N PRO A 98 24.09 -15.88 50.45
CA PRO A 98 23.58 -14.78 49.63
C PRO A 98 24.44 -13.51 49.62
N LEU A 99 24.71 -12.91 48.45
CA LEU A 99 25.15 -11.51 48.26
C LEU A 99 24.96 -11.06 46.79
N PRO A 100 24.82 -9.76 46.47
CA PRO A 100 24.01 -8.72 47.11
C PRO A 100 22.83 -8.31 46.21
N ARG A 101 21.91 -7.60 46.84
CA ARG A 101 20.69 -6.98 46.30
C ARG A 101 21.02 -5.99 45.16
N VAL A 102 21.04 -6.45 43.91
CA VAL A 102 20.86 -5.58 42.73
C VAL A 102 19.37 -5.31 42.58
N SER A 103 18.76 -4.72 43.60
CA SER A 103 17.48 -4.05 43.43
C SER A 103 17.76 -2.77 42.64
N LYS A 104 16.99 -2.58 41.56
CA LYS A 104 16.75 -1.29 40.89
C LYS A 104 17.63 -0.98 39.68
N LEU A 105 17.68 -1.86 38.69
CA LEU A 105 17.81 -1.45 37.30
C LEU A 105 17.16 -2.49 36.39
N LYS A 106 16.35 -2.01 35.44
CA LYS A 106 15.67 -2.73 34.35
C LYS A 106 14.30 -3.34 34.68
N SER A 107 13.27 -2.50 34.65
CA SER A 107 12.08 -2.77 33.83
C SER A 107 11.22 -1.52 33.67
N SER A 108 11.83 -0.41 33.24
CA SER A 108 11.12 0.51 32.35
C SER A 108 11.40 0.05 30.92
N LEU A 109 10.85 -1.11 30.55
CA LEU A 109 10.54 -1.35 29.15
C LEU A 109 9.39 -0.38 28.85
N LEU A 110 9.75 0.86 28.52
CA LEU A 110 8.81 1.81 27.93
C LEU A 110 8.32 1.13 26.65
N SER A 111 7.12 0.57 26.70
CA SER A 111 6.44 0.06 25.51
C SER A 111 6.45 1.20 24.50
N SER A 112 7.16 1.04 23.38
CA SER A 112 7.16 2.06 22.33
C SER A 112 5.71 2.30 21.90
N PRO A 113 5.29 3.57 21.72
CA PRO A 113 3.93 3.86 21.31
C PRO A 113 3.66 3.21 19.97
N THR A 114 2.52 2.54 19.84
CA THR A 114 2.06 1.96 18.59
C THR A 114 0.95 2.81 17.98
N LEU A 115 0.69 2.59 16.69
CA LEU A 115 -0.34 3.31 15.97
C LEU A 115 -1.71 2.96 16.55
N THR A 116 -2.51 3.99 16.84
CA THR A 116 -3.86 3.84 17.38
C THR A 116 -4.89 4.13 16.29
N LEU A 117 -6.00 3.40 16.33
CA LEU A 117 -7.13 3.59 15.42
C LEU A 117 -8.36 4.06 16.20
N SER A 118 -8.97 5.16 15.74
CA SER A 118 -10.25 5.64 16.27
C SER A 118 -11.33 5.50 15.21
N TYR A 119 -12.53 5.07 15.60
CA TYR A 119 -13.58 4.68 14.65
C TYR A 119 -14.72 5.70 14.61
N HIS A 120 -15.11 6.10 13.41
CA HIS A 120 -16.11 7.13 13.18
C HIS A 120 -17.08 6.71 12.09
N LYS A 121 -18.34 7.13 12.23
CA LYS A 121 -19.36 6.95 11.21
C LYS A 121 -19.52 8.23 10.38
N GLY A 122 -19.39 8.11 9.06
CA GLY A 122 -19.57 9.21 8.13
C GLY A 122 -18.77 9.10 6.84
N ASP A 123 -18.90 10.11 6.00
CA ASP A 123 -18.13 10.24 4.75
C ASP A 123 -16.71 10.71 5.06
N ILE A 124 -15.70 9.88 4.74
CA ILE A 124 -14.28 10.21 4.89
C ILE A 124 -13.90 11.52 4.17
N PHE A 125 -14.60 11.86 3.08
CA PHE A 125 -14.31 13.04 2.29
C PHE A 125 -14.84 14.34 2.91
N SER A 126 -15.60 14.26 4.00
CA SER A 126 -16.05 15.41 4.81
C SER A 126 -14.99 15.90 5.79
N ALA A 127 -13.74 15.45 5.62
CA ALA A 127 -12.62 15.92 6.41
C ALA A 127 -12.41 17.44 6.28
N PRO A 128 -11.82 18.09 7.30
CA PRO A 128 -11.35 19.46 7.20
C PRO A 128 -10.28 19.60 6.10
N PRO A 129 -10.14 20.79 5.48
CA PRO A 129 -9.02 21.10 4.61
C PRO A 129 -7.66 20.73 5.23
N GLN A 130 -6.70 20.39 4.39
CA GLN A 130 -5.37 19.90 4.75
C GLN A 130 -5.30 18.55 5.48
N SER A 131 -6.42 17.86 5.71
CA SER A 131 -6.41 16.48 6.19
C SER A 131 -5.74 15.53 5.19
N LEU A 132 -5.13 14.46 5.69
CA LEU A 132 -4.59 13.36 4.91
C LEU A 132 -5.64 12.24 4.80
N LEU A 133 -6.07 11.95 3.58
CA LEU A 133 -7.00 10.86 3.29
C LEU A 133 -6.24 9.67 2.70
N ILE A 134 -6.23 8.56 3.44
CA ILE A 134 -5.49 7.35 3.09
C ILE A 134 -6.42 6.30 2.49
N HIS A 135 -5.97 5.67 1.41
CA HIS A 135 -6.62 4.48 0.85
C HIS A 135 -5.63 3.47 0.29
N ALA A 136 -6.05 2.21 0.20
CA ALA A 136 -5.28 1.14 -0.42
C ALA A 136 -5.42 1.16 -1.95
N CYS A 137 -4.30 0.97 -2.64
CA CYS A 137 -4.13 1.13 -4.08
C CYS A 137 -3.44 -0.08 -4.71
N ASN A 138 -3.67 -0.20 -6.02
CA ASN A 138 -2.89 -1.07 -6.90
C ASN A 138 -1.74 -0.28 -7.56
N THR A 139 -0.80 -0.98 -8.21
CA THR A 139 0.31 -0.34 -8.95
C THR A 139 0.04 -0.12 -10.43
N GLN A 140 -1.20 -0.37 -10.90
CA GLN A 140 -1.60 -0.29 -12.33
C GLN A 140 -2.20 1.07 -12.73
N GLY A 141 -2.19 2.07 -11.84
CA GLY A 141 -2.76 3.39 -12.13
C GLY A 141 -4.29 3.39 -12.24
N SER A 142 -4.98 2.51 -11.51
CA SER A 142 -6.44 2.34 -11.59
C SER A 142 -7.15 2.69 -10.27
N TRP A 143 -8.05 3.67 -10.33
CA TRP A 143 -9.05 4.00 -9.30
C TRP A 143 -10.46 3.78 -9.86
N GLY A 144 -10.77 2.51 -10.18
CA GLY A 144 -11.94 2.16 -10.99
C GLY A 144 -13.18 1.66 -10.24
N ALA A 145 -13.08 1.34 -8.94
CA ALA A 145 -14.20 0.77 -8.18
C ALA A 145 -14.14 1.08 -6.69
N GLY A 146 -15.27 0.92 -6.01
CA GLY A 146 -15.39 1.13 -4.56
C GLY A 146 -14.99 2.55 -4.15
N ILE A 147 -14.36 2.67 -2.99
CA ILE A 147 -13.91 3.98 -2.48
C ILE A 147 -12.91 4.66 -3.43
N ALA A 148 -12.06 3.90 -4.14
CA ALA A 148 -11.12 4.48 -5.09
C ALA A 148 -11.83 5.20 -6.25
N ALA A 149 -12.95 4.68 -6.74
CA ALA A 149 -13.77 5.41 -7.72
C ALA A 149 -14.31 6.73 -7.14
N ALA A 150 -14.74 6.74 -5.89
CA ALA A 150 -15.17 7.96 -5.22
C ALA A 150 -14.02 8.98 -5.03
N PHE A 151 -12.81 8.51 -4.71
CA PHE A 151 -11.60 9.34 -4.73
C PHE A 151 -11.37 9.93 -6.12
N ARG A 152 -11.45 9.14 -7.19
CA ARG A 152 -11.26 9.64 -8.57
C ARG A 152 -12.28 10.70 -8.94
N THR A 153 -13.54 10.53 -8.58
CA THR A 153 -14.59 11.51 -8.88
C THR A 153 -14.38 12.82 -8.12
N ARG A 154 -13.98 12.74 -6.84
CA ARG A 154 -13.83 13.92 -5.97
C ARG A 154 -12.45 14.60 -6.06
N TYR A 155 -11.43 13.87 -6.51
CA TYR A 155 -10.03 14.31 -6.65
C TYR A 155 -9.46 13.89 -8.02
N PRO A 156 -10.00 14.43 -9.13
CA PRO A 156 -9.55 14.07 -10.47
C PRO A 156 -8.12 14.52 -10.78
N ALA A 157 -7.63 15.60 -10.17
CA ALA A 157 -6.27 16.08 -10.36
C ALA A 157 -5.28 15.19 -9.61
N ALA A 158 -5.59 14.80 -8.36
CA ALA A 158 -4.81 13.82 -7.62
C ALA A 158 -4.78 12.46 -8.33
N TYR A 159 -5.91 12.02 -8.92
CA TYR A 159 -5.94 10.80 -9.73
C TYR A 159 -4.98 10.87 -10.91
N LYS A 160 -4.88 12.02 -11.59
CA LYS A 160 -3.92 12.20 -12.69
C LYS A 160 -2.49 12.03 -12.20
N VAL A 161 -2.15 12.58 -11.04
CA VAL A 161 -0.82 12.41 -10.42
C VAL A 161 -0.54 10.94 -10.12
N TYR A 162 -1.46 10.24 -9.45
CA TYR A 162 -1.34 8.80 -9.17
C TYR A 162 -1.18 7.96 -10.44
N ARG A 163 -1.98 8.25 -11.48
CA ARG A 163 -1.95 7.52 -12.75
C ARG A 163 -0.64 7.77 -13.49
N ASP A 164 -0.19 9.02 -13.59
CA ASP A 164 1.08 9.37 -14.22
C ASP A 164 2.26 8.77 -13.44
N TYR A 165 2.17 8.68 -12.12
CA TYR A 165 3.18 8.01 -11.29
C TYR A 165 3.28 6.51 -11.63
N CYS A 166 2.15 5.82 -11.78
CA CYS A 166 2.13 4.38 -12.09
C CYS A 166 2.51 4.07 -13.55
N LEU A 167 2.11 4.93 -14.50
CA LEU A 167 2.19 4.63 -15.94
C LEU A 167 3.33 5.32 -16.69
N LYS A 168 3.84 6.44 -16.18
CA LYS A 168 4.89 7.25 -16.85
C LYS A 168 6.18 7.27 -16.04
N THR A 169 6.08 7.53 -14.74
CA THR A 169 7.26 7.48 -13.85
C THR A 169 7.71 6.04 -13.63
N HIS A 170 6.73 5.15 -13.49
CA HIS A 170 6.88 3.71 -13.49
C HIS A 170 6.26 3.13 -14.76
N ASN A 171 6.40 1.81 -14.92
CA ASN A 171 5.72 1.06 -15.96
C ASN A 171 5.13 -0.22 -15.32
N PRO A 172 3.82 -0.46 -15.38
CA PRO A 172 3.21 -1.58 -14.66
C PRO A 172 3.70 -2.98 -15.06
N VAL A 173 4.40 -3.08 -16.20
CA VAL A 173 4.95 -4.33 -16.74
C VAL A 173 6.45 -4.41 -16.50
N THR A 174 7.22 -3.41 -16.95
CA THR A 174 8.69 -3.50 -16.97
C THR A 174 9.37 -2.92 -15.74
N LYS A 175 8.72 -2.00 -15.04
CA LYS A 175 9.25 -1.33 -13.85
C LYS A 175 8.10 -0.85 -12.96
N PRO A 176 7.33 -1.77 -12.36
CA PRO A 176 6.16 -1.40 -11.59
C PRO A 176 6.54 -0.58 -10.36
N VAL A 177 5.58 0.16 -9.82
CA VAL A 177 5.71 0.70 -8.46
C VAL A 177 5.90 -0.48 -7.50
N SER A 178 6.84 -0.38 -6.58
CA SER A 178 7.02 -1.40 -5.54
C SER A 178 5.81 -1.44 -4.62
N THR A 179 5.23 -2.61 -4.39
CA THR A 179 4.24 -2.77 -3.32
C THR A 179 4.92 -2.59 -1.95
N GLY A 180 4.13 -2.25 -0.94
CA GLY A 180 4.67 -1.89 0.38
C GLY A 180 5.20 -0.46 0.45
N THR A 181 4.93 0.36 -0.56
CA THR A 181 5.30 1.78 -0.59
C THR A 181 4.08 2.69 -0.58
N CYS A 182 4.30 3.99 -0.38
CA CYS A 182 3.27 5.01 -0.44
C CYS A 182 3.62 6.15 -1.42
N LEU A 183 2.63 6.58 -2.20
CA LEU A 183 2.66 7.89 -2.86
C LEU A 183 1.83 8.89 -2.05
N LEU A 184 2.49 9.87 -1.43
CA LEU A 184 1.82 11.03 -0.84
C LEU A 184 1.61 12.12 -1.91
N ILE A 185 0.36 12.49 -2.14
CA ILE A 185 -0.04 13.51 -3.12
C ILE A 185 -0.47 14.76 -2.35
N PRO A 186 0.14 15.94 -2.61
CA PRO A 186 -0.29 17.20 -2.01
C PRO A 186 -1.69 17.58 -2.51
N PRO A 187 -2.38 18.50 -1.82
CA PRO A 187 -3.66 19.01 -2.27
C PRO A 187 -3.58 19.56 -3.69
N CYS A 188 -4.20 18.87 -4.63
CA CYS A 188 -4.30 19.28 -6.02
C CYS A 188 -5.62 20.04 -6.27
N GLU A 189 -6.65 19.67 -5.52
CA GLU A 189 -7.97 20.26 -5.55
C GLU A 189 -8.08 21.41 -4.55
N THR A 190 -8.99 22.34 -4.84
CA THR A 190 -9.32 23.44 -3.94
C THR A 190 -10.79 23.38 -3.52
N THR A 191 -11.11 24.01 -2.40
CA THR A 191 -12.48 24.25 -1.94
C THR A 191 -12.53 25.68 -1.42
N ASN A 192 -13.39 26.51 -2.02
CA ASN A 192 -13.46 27.96 -1.74
C ASN A 192 -12.09 28.66 -1.86
N GLY A 193 -11.32 28.31 -2.90
CA GLY A 193 -9.99 28.88 -3.16
C GLY A 193 -8.87 28.39 -2.24
N LYS A 194 -9.15 27.52 -1.27
CA LYS A 194 -8.16 26.95 -0.34
C LYS A 194 -7.78 25.52 -0.75
N PRO A 195 -6.53 25.08 -0.52
CA PRO A 195 -6.12 23.70 -0.72
C PRO A 195 -7.06 22.72 0.00
N LYS A 196 -7.47 21.65 -0.68
CA LYS A 196 -8.37 20.63 -0.14
C LYS A 196 -7.58 19.62 0.70
N HIS A 197 -7.47 18.35 0.28
CA HIS A 197 -6.87 17.30 1.10
C HIS A 197 -5.58 16.73 0.49
N TRP A 198 -4.72 16.22 1.34
CA TRP A 198 -3.64 15.32 0.93
C TRP A 198 -4.21 13.93 0.66
N ILE A 199 -3.65 13.22 -0.32
CA ILE A 199 -4.05 11.84 -0.62
C ILE A 199 -2.87 10.90 -0.39
N GLY A 200 -3.04 9.93 0.52
CA GLY A 200 -2.08 8.86 0.79
C GLY A 200 -2.45 7.59 0.04
N CYS A 201 -1.69 7.24 -1.00
CA CYS A 201 -1.92 6.06 -1.82
C CYS A 201 -1.04 4.91 -1.34
N LEU A 202 -1.59 3.98 -0.56
CA LEU A 202 -0.83 2.81 -0.09
C LEU A 202 -0.81 1.73 -1.15
N PHE A 203 0.34 1.41 -1.73
CA PHE A 203 0.46 0.36 -2.75
C PHE A 203 0.50 -1.03 -2.10
N THR A 204 -0.67 -1.54 -1.71
CA THR A 204 -0.77 -2.84 -1.02
C THR A 204 -0.91 -4.02 -1.98
N SER A 205 -1.27 -3.78 -3.24
CA SER A 205 -1.30 -4.82 -4.28
C SER A 205 -0.70 -4.38 -5.61
N ALA A 206 -0.05 -5.29 -6.34
CA ALA A 206 0.47 -5.05 -7.68
C ALA A 206 -0.65 -4.92 -8.73
N LYS A 207 -1.78 -5.61 -8.53
CA LYS A 207 -2.91 -5.64 -9.47
C LYS A 207 -4.23 -5.35 -8.72
N TYR A 208 -5.35 -5.42 -9.41
CA TYR A 208 -6.68 -5.18 -8.82
C TYR A 208 -7.75 -6.10 -9.41
N GLY A 209 -8.97 -6.02 -8.85
CA GLY A 209 -10.10 -6.81 -9.31
C GLY A 209 -9.90 -8.30 -9.07
N LYS A 210 -10.12 -9.11 -10.11
CA LYS A 210 -9.89 -10.57 -10.06
C LYS A 210 -8.40 -10.94 -9.99
N MET A 211 -7.50 -10.05 -10.42
CA MET A 211 -6.06 -10.29 -10.44
C MET A 211 -5.31 -9.69 -9.25
N LYS A 212 -6.00 -9.13 -8.26
CA LYS A 212 -5.37 -8.61 -7.02
C LYS A 212 -4.52 -9.69 -6.35
N ASP A 213 -3.56 -9.25 -5.56
CA ASP A 213 -2.74 -10.18 -4.78
C ASP A 213 -3.57 -10.89 -3.70
N LYS A 214 -3.01 -11.99 -3.19
CA LYS A 214 -3.61 -12.74 -2.09
C LYS A 214 -3.62 -11.90 -0.81
N PRO A 215 -4.61 -12.11 0.08
CA PRO A 215 -4.71 -11.36 1.34
C PRO A 215 -3.41 -11.26 2.14
N ASP A 216 -2.65 -12.35 2.25
CA ASP A 216 -1.41 -12.34 3.04
C ASP A 216 -0.33 -11.44 2.45
N VAL A 217 -0.25 -11.35 1.11
CA VAL A 217 0.67 -10.43 0.42
C VAL A 217 0.22 -8.99 0.62
N ILE A 218 -1.09 -8.73 0.56
CA ILE A 218 -1.66 -7.39 0.80
C ILE A 218 -1.35 -6.92 2.23
N LEU A 219 -1.46 -7.81 3.22
CA LEU A 219 -1.14 -7.53 4.62
C LEU A 219 0.35 -7.26 4.82
N GLN A 220 1.24 -8.10 4.26
CA GLN A 220 2.69 -7.88 4.27
C GLN A 220 3.10 -6.50 3.73
N ASN A 221 2.36 -5.99 2.73
CA ASN A 221 2.60 -4.67 2.15
C ASN A 221 1.93 -3.53 2.92
N THR A 222 0.99 -3.79 3.83
CA THR A 222 0.19 -2.74 4.47
C THR A 222 0.99 -1.92 5.46
N ALA A 223 1.68 -2.58 6.41
CA ALA A 223 2.46 -1.87 7.43
C ALA A 223 3.62 -1.05 6.84
N PRO A 224 4.45 -1.57 5.91
CA PRO A 224 5.50 -0.78 5.28
C PRO A 224 4.97 0.44 4.51
N ALA A 225 3.85 0.29 3.78
CA ALA A 225 3.25 1.39 3.04
C ALA A 225 2.72 2.47 4.00
N MET A 226 2.09 2.08 5.10
CA MET A 226 1.60 3.03 6.10
C MET A 226 2.76 3.78 6.78
N LYS A 227 3.82 3.08 7.16
CA LYS A 227 5.04 3.70 7.73
C LYS A 227 5.62 4.75 6.79
N GLU A 228 5.75 4.43 5.51
CA GLU A 228 6.23 5.38 4.52
C GLU A 228 5.28 6.58 4.36
N CYS A 229 3.96 6.35 4.39
CA CYS A 229 2.97 7.42 4.34
C CYS A 229 3.13 8.42 5.50
N LEU A 230 3.23 7.91 6.73
CA LEU A 230 3.40 8.73 7.94
C LEU A 230 4.74 9.47 7.94
N ALA A 231 5.81 8.83 7.47
CA ALA A 231 7.11 9.47 7.30
C ALA A 231 7.08 10.62 6.29
N GLN A 232 6.46 10.42 5.13
CA GLN A 232 6.28 11.48 4.13
C GLN A 232 5.39 12.62 4.66
N ALA A 233 4.32 12.29 5.40
CA ALA A 233 3.44 13.29 6.02
C ALA A 233 4.18 14.15 7.05
N LYS A 234 5.03 13.55 7.89
CA LYS A 234 5.91 14.27 8.83
C LYS A 234 6.82 15.26 8.09
N VAL A 235 7.43 14.86 6.97
CA VAL A 235 8.26 15.75 6.16
C VAL A 235 7.43 16.92 5.61
N ALA A 236 6.24 16.65 5.08
CA ALA A 236 5.35 17.69 4.55
C ALA A 236 4.95 18.72 5.63
N VAL A 237 4.72 18.29 6.88
CA VAL A 237 4.48 19.18 8.02
C VAL A 237 5.70 20.06 8.31
N LYS A 238 6.90 19.47 8.35
CA LYS A 238 8.15 20.19 8.60
C LYS A 238 8.44 21.25 7.53
N ASP A 239 8.09 20.96 6.28
CA ASP A 239 8.24 21.88 5.15
C ASP A 239 7.15 22.99 5.12
N GLY A 240 6.28 23.05 6.14
CA GLY A 240 5.24 24.08 6.27
C GLY A 240 3.99 23.85 5.42
N ASN A 241 3.84 22.68 4.80
CA ASN A 241 2.74 22.41 3.86
C ASN A 241 1.41 22.03 4.54
N GLY A 242 1.37 21.98 5.87
CA GLY A 242 0.16 21.74 6.67
C GLY A 242 -0.49 20.38 6.36
N VAL A 243 -0.12 19.34 7.11
CA VAL A 243 -0.88 18.09 7.16
C VAL A 243 -1.64 18.07 8.48
N GLY A 244 -2.96 18.10 8.39
CA GLY A 244 -3.88 18.11 9.53
C GLY A 244 -4.03 16.74 10.18
N GLU A 245 -5.28 16.33 10.36
CA GLU A 245 -5.64 14.99 10.81
C GLU A 245 -5.44 13.93 9.72
N VAL A 246 -5.33 12.67 10.15
CA VAL A 246 -5.16 11.53 9.25
C VAL A 246 -6.43 10.69 9.32
N ARG A 247 -7.09 10.54 8.17
CA ARG A 247 -8.27 9.68 8.02
C ARG A 247 -7.98 8.57 7.02
N MET A 248 -8.55 7.41 7.27
CA MET A 248 -8.61 6.31 6.31
C MET A 248 -10.01 5.71 6.26
N CYS A 249 -10.35 5.05 5.17
CA CYS A 249 -11.47 4.10 5.17
C CYS A 249 -11.00 2.78 5.80
N ARG A 250 -11.89 1.79 5.96
CA ARG A 250 -11.47 0.40 6.23
C ARG A 250 -10.68 -0.18 5.05
N ILE A 251 -9.39 0.20 4.92
CA ILE A 251 -8.53 -0.18 3.80
C ILE A 251 -8.44 -1.70 3.66
N ASN A 252 -8.20 -2.17 2.44
CA ASN A 252 -8.17 -3.59 2.05
C ASN A 252 -9.51 -4.38 2.20
N SER A 253 -10.48 -3.90 2.99
CA SER A 253 -11.67 -4.69 3.38
C SER A 253 -12.65 -5.02 2.25
N ALA A 254 -12.88 -4.07 1.34
CA ALA A 254 -13.88 -4.23 0.29
C ALA A 254 -13.31 -4.96 -0.95
N ARG A 255 -12.78 -4.22 -1.92
CA ARG A 255 -12.39 -4.78 -3.23
C ARG A 255 -11.12 -5.65 -3.18
N PHE A 256 -10.31 -5.48 -2.14
CA PHE A 256 -9.18 -6.34 -1.85
C PHE A 256 -9.54 -7.57 -1.00
N ALA A 257 -10.77 -7.61 -0.45
CA ALA A 257 -11.34 -8.77 0.23
C ALA A 257 -10.48 -9.33 1.37
N VAL A 258 -9.78 -8.45 2.09
CA VAL A 258 -9.05 -8.81 3.31
C VAL A 258 -9.96 -8.56 4.50
N LYS A 259 -10.11 -9.52 5.42
CA LYS A 259 -10.87 -9.27 6.66
C LYS A 259 -10.28 -8.07 7.39
N TRP A 260 -11.13 -7.14 7.82
CA TRP A 260 -10.69 -5.86 8.37
C TRP A 260 -9.82 -6.04 9.61
N GLU A 261 -10.16 -7.01 10.46
CA GLU A 261 -9.46 -7.32 11.71
C GLU A 261 -7.98 -7.66 11.46
N ARG A 262 -7.68 -8.38 10.38
CA ARG A 262 -6.29 -8.67 10.00
C ARG A 262 -5.52 -7.43 9.58
N THR A 263 -6.21 -6.46 8.98
CA THR A 263 -5.60 -5.18 8.62
C THR A 263 -5.35 -4.33 9.87
N VAL A 264 -6.25 -4.39 10.86
CA VAL A 264 -6.05 -3.74 12.17
C VAL A 264 -4.81 -4.29 12.87
N GLU A 265 -4.61 -5.61 12.90
CA GLU A 265 -3.42 -6.24 13.48
C GLU A 265 -2.11 -5.69 12.88
N GLU A 266 -2.05 -5.55 11.55
CA GLU A 266 -0.87 -4.98 10.86
C GLU A 266 -0.67 -3.49 11.17
N LEU A 267 -1.76 -2.73 11.32
CA LEU A 267 -1.70 -1.29 11.58
C LEU A 267 -1.31 -1.01 13.04
N GLU A 268 -1.98 -1.63 14.00
CA GLU A 268 -1.71 -1.47 15.43
C GLU A 268 -0.36 -2.09 15.85
N GLY A 269 0.20 -2.98 15.03
CA GLY A 269 1.58 -3.46 15.18
C GLY A 269 2.66 -2.46 14.77
N ILE A 270 2.30 -1.31 14.18
CA ILE A 270 3.25 -0.27 13.78
C ILE A 270 3.71 0.49 15.03
N VAL A 271 5.01 0.40 15.34
CA VAL A 271 5.68 1.32 16.27
C VAL A 271 5.78 2.70 15.63
N VAL A 272 5.27 3.72 16.32
CA VAL A 272 5.25 5.10 15.86
C VAL A 272 6.58 5.79 16.19
N GLU A 273 7.17 6.44 15.20
CA GLU A 273 8.40 7.22 15.38
C GLU A 273 8.11 8.68 15.76
N ASP A 274 9.08 9.33 16.38
CA ASP A 274 8.98 10.73 16.81
C ASP A 274 8.46 11.66 15.69
N GLY A 275 7.37 12.35 15.96
CA GLY A 275 6.75 13.32 15.04
C GLY A 275 5.89 12.71 13.92
N TRP A 276 5.70 11.39 13.89
CA TRP A 276 4.59 10.81 13.14
C TRP A 276 3.28 11.11 13.85
N LYS A 277 2.18 11.07 13.09
CA LYS A 277 0.83 11.03 13.66
C LYS A 277 0.62 9.63 14.23
N ASP A 278 0.23 9.55 15.50
CA ASP A 278 0.06 8.34 16.28
C ASP A 278 -1.38 7.81 16.31
N ASN A 279 -2.36 8.64 15.95
CA ASN A 279 -3.76 8.26 15.74
C ASN A 279 -4.17 8.41 14.28
N VAL A 280 -4.84 7.39 13.76
CA VAL A 280 -5.53 7.45 12.46
C VAL A 280 -7.02 7.17 12.65
N GLU A 281 -7.84 8.06 12.11
CA GLU A 281 -9.28 7.91 12.17
C GLU A 281 -9.78 7.00 11.03
N VAL A 282 -10.48 5.93 11.38
CA VAL A 282 -11.13 5.01 10.46
C VAL A 282 -12.58 5.41 10.29
N TRP A 283 -12.93 5.86 9.08
CA TRP A 283 -14.26 6.34 8.72
C TRP A 283 -15.02 5.33 7.86
N SER A 284 -16.28 5.08 8.21
CA SER A 284 -17.17 4.16 7.49
C SER A 284 -18.60 4.71 7.39
N ILE A 285 -19.32 4.38 6.32
CA ILE A 285 -20.71 4.88 6.09
C ILE A 285 -21.76 3.93 6.72
N ASP A 286 -21.42 2.66 6.91
CA ASP A 286 -22.26 1.64 7.56
C ASP A 286 -22.47 1.89 9.06
#